data_AF-A0A7V0ZM97-F1
#
_entry.id   AF-A0A7V0ZM97-F1
#
_cell.length_a   1.000
_cell.length_b   1.000
_cell.length_c   1.000
_cell.angle_alpha   90.00
_cell.angle_beta   90.00
_cell.angle_gamma   90.00
#
_symmetry.space_group_name_H-M   'P 1'
#
loop_
_entity.id
_entity.type
_entity.pdbx_description
1 polymer ?
#
loop_
_entity_poly.entity_id
_entity_poly.type
_entity_poly.pdbx_seq_one_letter_code
_entity_poly.pdbx_strand_id
1 'polypeptide(L)' 'MPLDDELAPHPALRQKAISEEFVVYCEAEFERRLNSGEEFDETAYREAMEMALTRLRQLEEEGLA' A
#
# COMPACT_ATOMS: atom_id res chain seq x y z
N MET A 1 8.44 17.17 40.88
CA MET A 1 7.45 17.16 39.79
C MET A 1 7.70 15.86 39.03
N PRO A 2 6.84 14.82 39.16
CA PRO A 2 6.95 13.69 38.25
C PRO A 2 6.49 14.16 36.88
N LEU A 3 7.28 13.86 35.85
CA LEU A 3 6.88 14.01 34.46
C LEU A 3 6.06 12.76 34.15
N ASP A 4 4.75 12.84 34.40
CA ASP A 4 3.80 11.84 33.93
C ASP A 4 3.77 11.92 32.40
N ASP A 5 4.69 11.18 31.80
CA ASP A 5 4.43 10.07 30.89
C ASP A 5 2.99 9.98 30.38
N GLU A 6 2.65 10.81 29.40
CA GLU A 6 1.58 10.53 28.45
C GLU A 6 1.87 11.30 27.15
N LEU A 7 2.93 10.88 26.46
CA LEU A 7 3.04 11.15 25.02
C LEU A 7 1.95 10.31 24.35
N ALA A 8 0.71 10.79 24.38
CA ALA A 8 -0.37 10.24 23.58
C ALA A 8 0.19 10.04 22.16
N PRO A 9 0.06 8.84 21.55
CA PRO A 9 0.64 8.58 20.25
C PRO A 9 0.15 9.66 19.28
N HIS A 10 1.10 10.41 18.73
CA HIS A 10 0.80 11.53 17.85
C HIS A 10 -0.08 10.99 16.71
N PRO A 11 -1.26 11.57 16.42
CA PRO A 11 -2.20 11.04 15.41
C PRO A 11 -1.63 11.02 13.98
N ALA A 12 -0.42 11.54 13.79
CA ALA A 12 0.36 11.48 12.56
C ALA A 12 1.00 10.10 12.29
N LEU A 13 1.02 9.20 13.28
CA LEU A 13 1.43 7.79 13.11
C LEU A 13 0.21 6.87 12.91
N ARG A 14 -0.81 7.31 12.16
CA ARG A 14 -1.64 6.31 11.47
C ARG A 14 -0.70 5.63 10.48
N GLN A 15 -0.17 4.47 10.85
CA GLN A 15 0.42 3.55 9.88
C GLN A 15 -0.62 3.40 8.77
N LYS A 16 -0.25 3.83 7.56
CA LYS A 16 -1.11 3.61 6.40
C LYS A 16 -1.31 2.11 6.25
N ALA A 17 -2.50 1.71 5.81
CA ALA A 17 -2.75 0.32 5.47
C ALA A 17 -1.74 -0.10 4.39
N ILE A 18 -1.18 -1.31 4.52
CA ILE A 18 -0.23 -1.86 3.54
C ILE A 18 -0.84 -1.88 2.14
N SER A 19 -2.15 -2.11 2.05
CA SER A 19 -2.93 -2.03 0.82
C SER A 19 -2.91 -0.65 0.17
N GLU A 20 -2.89 0.43 0.95
CA GLU A 20 -2.75 1.80 0.43
C GLU A 20 -1.34 2.05 -0.12
N GLU A 21 -0.30 1.62 0.60
CA GLU A 21 1.08 1.76 0.14
C GLU A 21 1.35 0.92 -1.12
N PHE A 22 0.76 -0.27 -1.19
CA PHE A 22 0.83 -1.16 -2.34
C PHE A 22 0.21 -0.52 -3.59
N VAL A 23 -0.96 0.12 -3.46
CA VAL A 23 -1.61 0.83 -4.58
C VAL A 23 -0.71 1.95 -5.11
N VAL A 24 -0.17 2.79 -4.22
CA VAL A 24 0.72 3.90 -4.60
C VAL A 24 1.95 3.39 -5.34
N TYR A 25 2.55 2.29 -4.87
CA TYR A 25 3.67 1.66 -5.55
C TYR A 25 3.30 1.15 -6.95
N CYS A 26 2.17 0.44 -7.07
CA CYS A 26 1.72 -0.12 -8.34
C CYS A 26 1.41 0.97 -9.37
N GLU A 27 0.84 2.10 -8.96
CA GLU A 27 0.59 3.23 -9.85
C GLU A 27 1.90 3.82 -10.39
N ALA A 28 2.88 4.05 -9.52
CA ALA A 28 4.19 4.58 -9.93
C ALA A 28 4.94 3.60 -10.86
N GLU A 29 4.88 2.30 -10.59
CA GLU A 29 5.47 1.27 -11.45
C GLU A 29 4.76 1.20 -12.80
N PHE A 30 3.44 1.28 -12.82
CA PHE A 30 2.65 1.29 -14.05
C PHE A 30 3.06 2.44 -14.96
N GLU A 31 3.18 3.66 -14.41
CA GLU A 31 3.68 4.82 -15.16
C GLU A 31 5.12 4.61 -15.66
N ARG A 32 6.00 4.01 -14.85
CA ARG A 32 7.37 3.70 -15.28
C ARG A 32 7.38 2.74 -16.46
N ARG A 33 6.55 1.70 -16.42
CA ARG A 33 6.45 0.69 -17.50
C ARG A 33 5.88 1.29 -18.78
N LEU A 34 4.83 2.10 -18.69
CA LEU A 34 4.29 2.81 -19.84
C LEU A 34 5.32 3.69 -20.54
N ASN A 35 6.19 4.35 -19.76
CA ASN A 35 7.22 5.24 -20.28
C ASN A 35 8.56 4.54 -20.60
N SER A 36 8.64 3.22 -20.48
CA SER A 36 9.88 2.47 -20.66
C SER A 36 10.25 2.23 -22.14
N GLY A 37 9.27 2.26 -23.04
CA GLY A 37 9.45 1.87 -24.44
C GLY A 37 9.53 0.35 -24.66
N GLU A 38 9.36 -0.46 -23.60
CA GLU A 38 9.26 -1.91 -23.67
C GLU A 38 7.79 -2.36 -23.87
N GLU A 39 7.60 -3.57 -24.38
CA GLU A 39 6.27 -4.18 -24.44
C GLU A 39 5.72 -4.38 -23.03
N PHE A 40 4.52 -3.87 -22.78
CA PHE A 40 3.90 -3.90 -21.47
C PHE A 40 2.42 -4.30 -21.60
N ASP A 41 2.06 -5.43 -21.00
CA ASP A 41 0.68 -5.87 -20.91
C ASP A 41 -0.02 -5.18 -19.74
N GLU A 42 -0.65 -4.05 -20.05
CA GLU A 42 -1.40 -3.25 -19.07
C GLU A 42 -2.56 -4.02 -18.43
N THR A 43 -3.20 -4.90 -19.20
CA THR A 43 -4.38 -5.65 -18.74
C THR A 43 -3.94 -6.67 -17.69
N ALA A 44 -2.95 -7.49 -18.04
CA ALA A 44 -2.41 -8.49 -17.11
C ALA A 44 -1.84 -7.84 -15.84
N TYR A 45 -1.21 -6.66 -15.96
CA TYR A 45 -0.72 -5.93 -14.80
C TYR A 45 -1.84 -5.51 -13.86
N ARG A 46 -2.91 -4.91 -14.39
CA ARG A 46 -4.06 -4.45 -13.60
C ARG A 46 -4.80 -5.60 -12.93
N GLU A 47 -4.99 -6.71 -13.63
CA GLU A 47 -5.59 -7.91 -13.07
C GLU A 47 -4.75 -8.46 -11.90
N ALA A 48 -3.43 -8.56 -12.09
CA ALA A 48 -2.54 -9.02 -11.02
C ALA A 48 -2.52 -8.07 -9.82
N MET A 49 -2.53 -6.75 -10.05
CA MET A 49 -2.63 -5.73 -8.99
C MET A 49 -3.93 -5.89 -8.19
N GLU A 50 -5.07 -6.08 -8.86
CA GLU A 50 -6.37 -6.24 -8.20
C GLU A 50 -6.42 -7.52 -7.34
N MET A 51 -5.87 -8.63 -7.85
CA MET A 51 -5.77 -9.88 -7.08
C MET A 51 -4.91 -9.72 -5.83
N ALA A 52 -3.75 -9.06 -5.96
CA ALA A 52 -2.86 -8.80 -4.83
C ALA A 52 -3.50 -7.86 -3.80
N LEU A 53 -4.14 -6.78 -4.26
CA LEU A 53 -4.83 -5.82 -3.42
C LEU A 53 -5.98 -6.46 -2.64
N THR A 54 -6.75 -7.33 -3.30
CA THR A 54 -7.81 -8.10 -2.66
C THR A 54 -7.26 -8.96 -1.53
N ARG A 55 -6.11 -9.64 -1.76
CA ARG A 55 -5.50 -10.46 -0.71
C ARG A 55 -4.94 -9.62 0.43
N LEU A 56 -4.33 -8.47 0.15
CA LEU A 56 -3.80 -7.57 1.17
C LEU A 56 -4.91 -7.06 2.09
N ARG A 57 -6.04 -6.62 1.53
CA ARG A 57 -7.19 -6.18 2.33
C ARG A 57 -7.76 -7.27 3.22
N GLN A 58 -7.85 -8.51 2.72
CA GLN A 58 -8.25 -9.66 3.55
C GLN A 58 -7.29 -9.88 4.71
N LEU A 59 -5.98 -9.80 4.48
CA LEU A 59 -4.98 -9.94 5.54
C LEU A 59 -5.07 -8.81 6.56
N GLU A 60 -5.34 -7.58 6.14
CA GLU A 60 -5.55 -6.44 7.05
C GLU A 60 -6.80 -6.62 7.90
N GLU A 61 -7.90 -7.10 7.32
CA GLU A 61 -9.13 -7.44 8.04
C GLU A 61 -8.90 -8.58 9.05
N GLU A 62 -8.06 -9.56 8.70
CA GLU A 62 -7.63 -10.65 9.58
C GLU A 62 -6.59 -10.22 10.64
N GLY A 63 -6.06 -8.98 10.56
CA GLY A 63 -5.00 -8.47 11.44
C GLY A 63 -3.62 -9.13 11.23
N LEU A 64 -3.40 -9.69 10.03
CA LEU A 64 -2.18 -10.38 9.61
C LEU A 64 -1.27 -9.51 8.73
N ALA A 65 -1.71 -8.30 8.40
CA ALA A 65 -1.00 -7.29 7.63
C ALA A 65 -1.08 -5.95 8.35
#